data_AF-A0A6G0PXB7-F1
#
_entry.id   AF-A0A6G0PXB7-F1
#
_cell.length_a   1.000
_cell.length_b   1.000
_cell.length_c   1.000
_cell.angle_alpha   90.00
_cell.angle_beta   90.00
_cell.angle_gamma   90.00
#
_symmetry.space_group_name_H-M   'P 1'
#
loop_
_entity.id
_entity.type
_entity.pdbx_description
1 polymer ?
#
loop_
_entity_poly.entity_id
_entity_poly.type
_entity_poly.pdbx_seq_one_letter_code
_entity_poly.pdbx_strand_id
1 'polypeptide(L)' 'KELLRSRLQQIEAMEEKLEKITKYSMKLLNAQEELAMMLSREKEDTIRLAAAAGASAHDVGYVMSYVVALEQCCNILLDN' A
#
# COMPACT_ATOMS: atom_id res chain seq x y z
N LYS A 1 25.18 41.04 15.30
CA LYS A 1 23.75 40.92 15.68
C LYS A 1 22.89 40.43 14.50
N GLU A 2 23.09 40.94 13.28
CA GLU A 2 22.33 40.51 12.08
C GLU A 2 22.58 39.06 11.66
N LEU A 3 23.82 38.57 11.73
CA LEU A 3 24.13 37.16 11.44
C LEU A 3 23.35 36.18 12.31
N LEU A 4 23.20 36.50 13.60
CA LEU A 4 22.47 35.66 14.55
C LEU A 4 20.97 35.64 14.22
N ARG A 5 20.41 36.80 13.86
CA ARG A 5 19.00 36.94 13.45
C ARG A 5 18.72 36.19 12.15
N SER A 6 19.62 36.27 11.17
CA SER A 6 19.51 35.52 9.92
C SER A 6 19.56 34.01 10.14
N ARG A 7 20.46 33.53 11.03
CA ARG A 7 20.50 32.11 11.41
C ARG A 7 19.23 31.65 12.10
N LEU A 8 18.67 32.47 13.00
CA LEU A 8 17.42 32.14 13.68
C LEU A 8 16.26 31.98 12.69
N GLN A 9 16.13 32.92 11.75
CA GLN A 9 15.11 32.83 10.69
C GLN A 9 15.27 31.59 9.80
N GLN A 10 16.51 31.16 9.52
CA GLN A 10 16.75 29.93 8.77
C GLN A 10 16.34 28.68 9.54
N ILE A 11 16.56 28.66 10.86
CA ILE A 11 16.12 27.57 11.73
C ILE A 11 14.59 27.51 11.76
N GLU A 12 13.92 28.64 12.01
CA GLU A 12 12.45 28.73 12.03
C GLU A 12 11.83 28.25 10.71
N ALA A 13 12.40 28.67 9.56
CA ALA A 13 11.94 28.22 8.26
C ALA A 13 12.14 26.71 8.02
N MET A 14 13.22 26.14 8.56
CA MET A 14 13.46 24.70 8.47
C MET A 14 12.52 23.91 9.37
N GLU A 15 12.22 24.41 10.58
CA GLU A 15 11.24 23.82 11.49
C GLU A 15 9.84 23.79 10.87
N GLU A 16 9.39 24.91 10.27
CA GLU A 16 8.10 24.96 9.57
C GLU A 16 8.05 23.97 8.39
N LYS A 17 9.15 23.86 7.63
CA LYS A 17 9.26 22.88 6.54
C LYS A 17 9.17 21.45 7.06
N LEU A 18 9.83 21.14 8.17
CA LEU A 18 9.83 19.82 8.79
C LEU A 18 8.43 19.45 9.31
N GLU A 19 7.72 20.40 9.91
CA GLU A 19 6.33 20.20 10.36
C GLU A 19 5.41 19.83 9.18
N LYS A 20 5.53 20.58 8.07
CA LYS A 20 4.75 20.29 6.85
C LYS A 20 5.04 18.89 6.31
N ILE A 21 6.32 18.52 6.20
CA ILE A 21 6.72 17.19 5.70
C ILE A 21 6.16 16.10 6.62
N THR A 22 6.30 16.25 7.93
CA THR A 22 5.80 15.29 8.91
C THR A 22 4.30 15.06 8.75
N LYS A 23 3.53 16.15 8.58
CA LYS A 23 2.08 16.07 8.33
C LYS A 23 1.75 15.31 7.03
N TYR A 24 2.50 15.53 5.96
CA TYR A 24 2.30 14.79 4.71
C TYR A 24 2.72 13.32 4.83
N SER A 25 3.78 13.01 5.56
CA SER A 25 4.20 11.63 5.82
C SER A 25 3.11 10.83 6.54
N MET A 26 2.40 11.45 7.49
CA MET A 26 1.29 10.78 8.17
C MET A 26 0.10 10.52 7.23
N LYS A 27 -0.21 11.46 6.33
CA LYS A 27 -1.22 11.23 5.29
C LYS A 27 -0.82 10.11 4.33
N LEU A 28 0.47 10.04 3.96
CA LEU A 28 1.00 8.98 3.12
C LEU A 28 0.84 7.62 3.80
N LEU A 29 1.18 7.52 5.09
CA LEU A 29 1.03 6.28 5.86
C LEU A 29 -0.43 5.82 5.89
N ASN A 30 -1.37 6.73 6.14
CA ASN A 30 -2.79 6.40 6.13
C ASN A 30 -3.27 5.89 4.76
N ALA A 31 -2.83 6.52 3.67
CA ALA A 31 -3.17 6.07 2.31
C ALA A 31 -2.56 4.69 1.98
N GLN A 32 -1.36 4.40 2.48
CA GLN A 32 -0.73 3.08 2.35
C GLN A 32 -1.50 2.00 3.12
N GLU A 33 -1.95 2.31 4.33
CA GLU A 33 -2.78 1.40 5.13
C GLU A 33 -4.13 1.13 4.45
N GLU A 34 -4.78 2.17 3.91
CA GLU A 34 -6.02 2.03 3.16
C GLU A 34 -5.84 1.14 1.92
N LEU A 35 -4.77 1.36 1.14
CA LEU A 35 -4.43 0.53 -0.01
C LEU A 35 -4.16 -0.92 0.39
N ALA A 36 -3.44 -1.16 1.49
CA ALA A 36 -3.17 -2.50 1.99
C ALA A 36 -4.47 -3.23 2.38
N MET A 37 -5.41 -2.53 3.02
CA MET A 37 -6.73 -3.08 3.33
C MET A 37 -7.53 -3.43 2.07
N MET A 38 -7.53 -2.56 1.05
CA MET A 38 -8.21 -2.84 -0.23
C MET A 38 -7.60 -4.07 -0.91
N LEU A 39 -6.28 -4.16 -0.98
CA LEU A 39 -5.59 -5.30 -1.59
C LEU A 39 -5.84 -6.61 -0.83
N SER A 40 -5.92 -6.58 0.51
CA SER A 40 -6.24 -7.78 1.30
C SER A 40 -7.64 -8.29 1.00
N ARG A 41 -8.63 -7.39 0.93
CA ARG A 41 -10.01 -7.75 0.58
C ARG A 41 -10.11 -8.30 -0.82
N GLU A 42 -9.51 -7.63 -1.79
CA GLU A 42 -9.55 -8.06 -3.19
C GLU A 42 -8.85 -9.42 -3.37
N LYS A 43 -7.76 -9.67 -2.64
CA LYS A 43 -7.12 -10.99 -2.59
C LYS A 43 -8.06 -12.06 -2.05
N GLU A 44 -8.76 -11.81 -0.95
CA GLU A 44 -9.71 -12.77 -0.38
C GLU A 44 -10.87 -13.06 -1.35
N ASP A 45 -11.39 -12.03 -2.02
CA ASP A 45 -12.46 -12.15 -3.01
C ASP A 45 -12.00 -12.99 -4.20
N THR A 46 -10.81 -12.73 -4.72
CA THR A 46 -10.21 -13.51 -5.81
C THR A 46 -9.96 -14.96 -5.41
N ILE A 47 -9.47 -15.24 -4.20
CA ILE A 47 -9.31 -16.62 -3.71
C ILE A 47 -10.65 -17.34 -3.68
N ARG A 48 -11.71 -16.67 -3.19
CA ARG A 48 -13.07 -17.23 -3.16
C ARG A 48 -13.59 -17.50 -4.57
N LEU A 49 -13.38 -16.58 -5.50
CA LEU A 49 -13.78 -16.73 -6.91
C LEU A 49 -13.04 -17.87 -7.60
N ALA A 50 -11.72 -17.95 -7.43
CA ALA A 50 -10.90 -19.04 -7.97
C ALA A 50 -11.36 -20.40 -7.42
N ALA A 51 -11.60 -20.50 -6.10
CA ALA A 51 -12.12 -21.72 -5.50
C ALA A 51 -13.50 -22.11 -6.06
N ALA A 52 -14.40 -21.14 -6.28
CA ALA A 52 -15.70 -21.38 -6.90
C ALA A 52 -15.60 -21.85 -8.36
N ALA A 53 -14.57 -21.39 -9.08
CA ALA A 53 -14.24 -21.82 -10.45
C ALA A 53 -13.51 -23.18 -10.50
N GLY A 54 -13.27 -23.83 -9.36
CA GLY A 54 -12.62 -25.14 -9.29
C GLY A 54 -11.09 -25.09 -9.21
N ALA A 55 -10.48 -23.92 -8.97
CA ALA A 55 -9.06 -23.81 -8.71
C ALA A 55 -8.71 -24.56 -7.42
N SER A 56 -7.72 -25.47 -7.48
CA SER A 56 -7.21 -26.09 -6.26
C SER A 56 -6.42 -25.06 -5.46
N ALA A 57 -6.68 -24.96 -4.15
CA ALA A 57 -5.95 -24.08 -3.22
C ALA A 57 -4.51 -24.56 -2.95
N HIS A 58 -3.84 -25.11 -3.97
CA HIS A 58 -2.52 -25.70 -3.87
C HIS A 58 -1.43 -24.66 -4.10
N ASP A 59 -1.14 -23.88 -3.05
CA ASP A 59 0.23 -23.74 -2.58
C ASP A 59 0.23 -23.26 -1.11
N VAL A 60 0.23 -24.22 -0.19
CA VAL A 60 0.04 -23.99 1.26
C VAL A 60 1.29 -23.38 1.93
N GLY A 61 2.37 -23.14 1.19
CA GLY A 61 3.64 -22.63 1.74
C GLY A 61 3.97 -21.17 1.45
N TYR A 62 3.42 -20.58 0.38
CA TYR A 62 3.78 -19.23 -0.06
C TYR A 62 2.59 -18.28 0.08
N VAL A 63 2.79 -17.11 0.71
CA VAL A 63 1.73 -16.09 0.79
C VAL A 63 1.50 -15.53 -0.62
N MET A 64 0.52 -16.09 -1.33
CA MET A 64 0.16 -15.66 -2.69
C MET A 64 -0.20 -14.16 -2.69
N SER A 65 0.38 -13.37 -3.59
CA SER A 65 0.01 -11.96 -3.75
C SER A 65 -1.31 -11.81 -4.51
N TYR A 66 -1.98 -10.66 -4.38
CA TYR A 66 -3.23 -10.38 -5.11
C TYR A 66 -3.08 -10.58 -6.62
N VAL A 67 -2.00 -10.06 -7.20
CA VAL A 67 -1.74 -10.14 -8.66
C VAL A 67 -1.66 -11.58 -9.14
N VAL A 68 -0.98 -12.46 -8.40
CA VAL A 68 -0.84 -13.87 -8.77
C VAL A 68 -2.17 -14.62 -8.62
N ALA A 69 -2.94 -14.33 -7.56
CA ALA A 69 -4.27 -14.92 -7.40
C ALA A 69 -5.22 -14.51 -8.54
N LEU A 70 -5.15 -13.26 -8.99
CA LEU A 70 -5.97 -12.74 -10.08
C LEU A 70 -5.62 -13.41 -11.41
N GLU A 71 -4.32 -13.52 -11.71
CA GLU A 71 -3.84 -14.17 -12.93
C GLU A 71 -4.30 -15.64 -13.02
N GLN A 72 -4.19 -16.40 -11.92
CA GLN A 72 -4.68 -17.77 -11.86
C GLN A 72 -6.20 -17.86 -12.09
N CYS A 73 -6.97 -16.96 -11.46
CA CYS A 73 -8.41 -16.91 -11.67
C CYS A 73 -8.76 -16.62 -13.13
N CYS A 74 -8.11 -15.63 -13.74
CA CYS A 74 -8.32 -15.30 -15.15
C CYS A 74 -7.98 -16.46 -16.08
N ASN A 75 -6.86 -17.15 -15.86
CA ASN A 75 -6.47 -18.30 -16.69
C ASN A 75 -7.52 -19.42 -16.61
N ILE A 76 -8.03 -19.73 -15.42
CA ILE A 76 -9.08 -20.75 -15.24
C ILE A 76 -10.39 -20.34 -15.93
N LEU A 77 -10.77 -19.06 -15.85
CA LEU A 77 -11.98 -18.57 -16.50
C LEU A 77 -11.86 -18.51 -18.04
N LEU A 78 -10.64 -18.37 -18.57
CA LEU A 78 -10.36 -18.32 -20.01
C LEU A 78 -10.16 -19.70 -20.63
N ASP A 79 -9.71 -20.69 -19.84
CA ASP A 79 -9.50 -22.09 -20.28
C ASP A 79 -10.75 -22.98 -20.12
N ASN A 80 -11.86 -22.45 -19.58
CA ASN A 80 -13.20 -23.06 -19.58
C ASN A 80 -14.05 -22.55 -20.74
#